data_AF-A0AAQ3JS99-F1
#
_entry.id   AF-A0AAQ3JS99-F1
#
_cell.length_a   1.000
_cell.length_b   1.000
_cell.length_c   1.000
_cell.angle_alpha   90.00
_cell.angle_beta   90.00
_cell.angle_gamma   90.00
#
_symmetry.space_group_name_H-M   'P 1'
#
loop_
_entity.id
_entity.type
_entity.pdbx_description
1 polymer ?
#
loop_
_entity_poly.entity_id
_entity_poly.type
_entity_poly.pdbx_seq_one_letter_code
_entity_poly.pdbx_strand_id
1 'polypeptide(L)'
;MEDIRITELEDGESDDICDSGGREIVPAKAKRAIVGAGARILFYPTLLYNVFRNKIQAEFRWWDEVDQFLLLGAVPFPKDVPRLQRLGVQGVVTLNEPYETLVPSSLYQTHGIDNLVIPTRDYLFAPSPGDIGRAVDFIHRNASSGRTTYVHCKAGRGRSTTIVLCYLVKYKNMTPADALEYVRSRRPRVLLAPSQWRAVEDFNKQRMEGLSAKSYPLLLSGGDAVVITEADLEGYGTGEFASRELKPASYRIARAKPMIARLSCLFSALKATSGCPTVPSRLPEIRAC
;
A
#
# COMPACT_ATOMS: atom_id res chain seq x y z
N MET A 1 5.28 35.40 1.99
CA MET A 1 5.25 35.71 0.56
C MET A 1 4.61 34.49 -0.10
N GLU A 2 3.31 34.66 -0.37
CA GLU A 2 2.34 33.88 -1.15
C GLU A 2 2.33 32.34 -1.10
N ASP A 3 1.39 31.84 -0.30
CA ASP A 3 0.75 30.54 -0.41
C ASP A 3 -0.12 30.46 -1.67
N ILE A 4 0.18 29.53 -2.57
CA ILE A 4 -0.69 29.18 -3.70
C ILE A 4 -1.74 28.18 -3.19
N ARG A 5 -2.91 28.71 -2.81
CA ARG A 5 -4.14 27.91 -2.68
C ARG A 5 -4.62 27.52 -4.07
N ILE A 6 -4.56 26.24 -4.38
CA ILE A 6 -5.24 25.69 -5.56
C ILE A 6 -6.70 25.54 -5.17
N THR A 7 -7.55 26.40 -5.72
CA THR A 7 -9.00 26.30 -5.69
C THR A 7 -9.42 25.03 -6.42
N GLU A 8 -10.16 24.18 -5.71
CA GLU A 8 -10.85 23.02 -6.29
C GLU A 8 -11.96 23.53 -7.23
N LEU A 9 -11.95 23.04 -8.47
CA LEU A 9 -13.08 23.15 -9.38
C LEU A 9 -13.97 21.94 -9.13
N GLU A 10 -15.11 22.17 -8.49
CA GLU A 10 -16.24 21.24 -8.48
C GLU A 10 -16.85 21.22 -9.88
N ASP A 11 -16.70 20.10 -10.60
CA ASP A 11 -17.56 19.78 -11.74
C ASP A 11 -18.37 18.54 -11.37
N GLY A 12 -19.62 18.78 -11.00
CA GLY A 12 -20.63 17.75 -10.82
C GLY A 12 -21.09 17.23 -12.17
N GLU A 13 -21.10 15.92 -12.34
CA GLU A 13 -21.75 15.26 -13.47
C GLU A 13 -22.72 14.22 -12.93
N SER A 14 -23.98 14.64 -12.81
CA SER A 14 -25.13 13.78 -12.95
C SER A 14 -25.58 13.88 -14.40
N ASP A 15 -25.59 12.77 -15.14
CA ASP A 15 -26.63 12.57 -16.14
C ASP A 15 -26.81 11.08 -16.46
N ASP A 16 -28.09 10.74 -16.47
CA ASP A 16 -28.67 9.43 -16.68
C ASP A 16 -28.51 8.95 -18.13
N ILE A 17 -28.59 7.63 -18.24
CA ILE A 17 -28.52 6.80 -19.44
C ILE A 17 -29.65 7.13 -20.43
N CYS A 18 -29.34 7.30 -21.73
CA CYS A 18 -30.02 6.58 -22.82
C CYS A 18 -29.36 6.74 -24.21
N ASP A 19 -28.82 5.60 -24.66
CA ASP A 19 -28.87 5.00 -26.02
C ASP A 19 -28.36 5.72 -27.30
N SER A 20 -27.78 4.87 -28.15
CA SER A 20 -27.57 4.97 -29.60
C SER A 20 -26.35 5.72 -30.16
N GLY A 21 -25.44 4.95 -30.77
CA GLY A 21 -24.73 5.37 -31.99
C GLY A 21 -23.24 5.68 -31.83
N GLY A 22 -22.38 4.76 -32.28
CA GLY A 22 -20.92 4.82 -32.09
C GLY A 22 -20.22 6.10 -32.54
N ARG A 23 -19.35 6.62 -31.66
CA ARG A 23 -18.08 7.33 -31.95
C ARG A 23 -17.47 7.87 -30.65
N GLU A 24 -16.50 7.19 -30.03
CA GLU A 24 -15.57 7.89 -29.11
C GLU A 24 -14.25 7.16 -28.75
N ILE A 25 -13.52 6.62 -29.73
CA ILE A 25 -12.22 5.94 -29.44
C ILE A 25 -11.02 6.90 -29.60
N VAL A 26 -11.22 8.06 -30.22
CA VAL A 26 -10.17 9.04 -30.57
C VAL A 26 -9.71 9.94 -29.41
N PRO A 27 -10.58 10.54 -28.57
CA PRO A 27 -10.14 11.51 -27.57
C PRO A 27 -9.35 10.88 -26.42
N ALA A 28 -9.68 9.64 -26.02
CA ALA A 28 -8.92 8.90 -25.00
C ALA A 28 -7.49 8.58 -25.47
N LYS A 29 -7.29 8.28 -26.75
CA LYS A 29 -5.97 7.98 -27.33
C LYS A 29 -5.10 9.24 -27.40
N ALA A 30 -5.67 10.37 -27.78
CA ALA A 30 -4.98 11.67 -27.78
C ALA A 30 -4.58 12.12 -26.37
N LYS A 31 -5.51 12.04 -25.39
CA LYS A 31 -5.21 12.32 -23.97
C LYS A 31 -4.07 11.45 -23.45
N ARG A 32 -4.08 10.15 -23.77
CA ARG A 32 -3.01 9.20 -23.40
C ARG A 32 -1.66 9.54 -24.05
N ALA A 33 -1.65 10.01 -25.29
CA ALA A 33 -0.42 10.36 -26.01
C ALA A 33 0.24 11.63 -25.43
N ILE A 34 -0.55 12.68 -25.16
CA ILE A 34 -0.09 13.93 -24.55
C ILE A 34 0.52 13.66 -23.15
N VAL A 35 -0.17 12.87 -22.34
CA VAL A 35 0.34 12.45 -21.02
C VAL A 35 1.67 11.69 -21.15
N GLY A 36 1.80 10.81 -22.15
CA GLY A 36 3.04 10.07 -22.40
C GLY A 36 4.21 10.94 -22.86
N ALA A 37 3.96 12.02 -23.61
CA ALA A 37 5.00 12.96 -24.02
C ALA A 37 5.47 13.83 -22.84
N GLY A 38 4.52 14.35 -22.04
CA GLY A 38 4.82 15.12 -20.84
C GLY A 38 5.59 14.30 -19.79
N ALA A 39 5.22 13.04 -19.58
CA ALA A 39 5.93 12.14 -18.67
C ALA A 39 7.41 11.94 -19.04
N ARG A 40 7.73 11.87 -20.34
CA ARG A 40 9.11 11.74 -20.84
C ARG A 40 9.93 13.00 -20.60
N ILE A 41 9.38 14.16 -20.96
CA ILE A 41 10.06 15.46 -20.81
C ILE A 41 10.34 15.76 -19.34
N LEU A 42 9.36 15.49 -18.47
CA LEU A 42 9.46 15.79 -17.04
C LEU A 42 10.23 14.73 -16.25
N PHE A 43 10.56 13.57 -16.84
CA PHE A 43 11.24 12.48 -16.15
C PHE A 43 12.58 12.92 -15.55
N TYR A 44 13.53 13.38 -16.36
CA TYR A 44 14.88 13.74 -15.90
C TYR A 44 14.89 14.95 -14.96
N PRO A 45 14.17 16.06 -15.21
CA PRO A 45 14.12 17.19 -14.27
C PRO A 45 13.61 16.78 -12.88
N THR A 46 12.52 16.02 -12.82
CA THR A 46 11.96 15.57 -11.53
C THR A 46 12.77 14.47 -10.87
N LEU A 47 13.48 13.63 -11.66
CA LEU A 47 14.46 12.69 -11.13
C LEU A 47 15.64 13.44 -10.49
N LEU A 48 16.18 14.47 -11.16
CA LEU A 48 17.26 15.29 -10.63
C LEU A 48 16.85 15.95 -9.30
N TYR A 49 15.63 16.47 -9.23
CA TYR A 49 15.06 16.97 -7.97
C TYR A 49 15.05 15.89 -6.87
N ASN A 50 14.62 14.67 -7.19
CA ASN A 50 14.64 13.56 -6.22
C ASN A 50 16.07 13.21 -5.77
N VAL A 51 17.05 13.22 -6.67
CA VAL A 51 18.47 12.98 -6.35
C VAL A 51 19.02 14.07 -5.43
N PHE A 52 18.72 15.33 -5.73
CA PHE A 52 19.15 16.47 -4.92
C PHE A 52 18.54 16.40 -3.52
N ARG A 53 17.24 16.12 -3.41
CA ARG A 53 16.57 15.91 -2.13
C ARG A 53 17.18 14.75 -1.33
N ASN A 54 17.48 13.62 -1.97
CA ASN A 54 18.16 12.49 -1.32
C ASN A 54 19.53 12.86 -0.76
N LYS A 55 20.26 13.78 -1.41
CA LYS A 55 21.59 14.19 -0.95
C LYS A 55 21.55 15.18 0.22
N ILE A 56 20.51 15.99 0.30
CA ILE A 56 20.43 17.10 1.27
C ILE A 56 19.60 16.71 2.49
N GLN A 57 18.54 15.94 2.29
CA GLN A 57 17.63 15.54 3.36
C GLN A 57 17.98 14.13 3.79
N ALA A 58 18.59 13.98 4.98
CA ALA A 58 18.94 12.67 5.55
C ALA A 58 17.72 11.73 5.71
N GLU A 59 16.53 12.32 5.88
CA GLU A 59 15.25 11.61 5.94
C GLU A 59 14.84 10.98 4.58
N PHE A 60 15.38 11.48 3.47
CA PHE A 60 15.07 10.96 2.15
C PHE A 60 16.05 9.82 1.79
N ARG A 61 15.80 8.63 2.34
CA ARG A 61 16.56 7.39 2.01
C ARG A 61 16.13 6.82 0.65
N TRP A 62 17.03 6.49 -0.27
CA TRP A 62 16.66 6.03 -1.64
C TRP A 62 15.72 4.81 -1.64
N TRP A 63 15.99 3.85 -0.76
CA TRP A 63 15.13 2.71 -0.43
C TRP A 63 15.02 2.51 1.08
N ASP A 64 13.97 1.81 1.48
CA ASP A 64 13.68 1.41 2.87
C ASP A 64 13.36 -0.08 2.91
N GLU A 65 13.80 -0.75 3.97
CA GLU A 65 13.31 -2.08 4.30
C GLU A 65 11.91 -1.96 4.89
N VAL A 66 10.93 -2.57 4.22
CA VAL A 66 9.53 -2.51 4.63
C VAL A 66 9.22 -3.70 5.53
N ASP A 67 9.66 -4.88 5.12
CA ASP A 67 9.44 -6.16 5.79
C ASP A 67 10.65 -7.06 5.55
N GLN A 68 10.76 -8.17 6.27
CA GLN A 68 11.85 -9.11 6.11
C GLN A 68 11.95 -9.58 4.65
N PHE A 69 13.12 -9.42 4.04
CA PHE A 69 13.38 -9.73 2.63
C PHE A 69 12.63 -8.84 1.61
N LEU A 70 12.15 -7.66 2.00
CA LEU A 70 11.43 -6.75 1.11
C LEU A 70 11.90 -5.30 1.23
N LEU A 71 12.50 -4.79 0.16
CA LEU A 71 12.93 -3.41 0.02
C LEU A 71 11.98 -2.63 -0.92
N LEU A 72 11.63 -1.40 -0.55
CA LEU A 72 10.85 -0.46 -1.36
C LEU A 72 11.66 0.80 -1.66
N GLY A 73 11.76 1.21 -2.93
CA GLY A 73 12.57 2.39 -3.26
C GLY A 73 12.32 3.08 -4.59
N ALA A 74 13.17 4.09 -4.84
CA ALA A 74 13.24 4.87 -6.07
C ALA A 74 14.05 4.14 -7.17
N VAL A 75 14.09 4.68 -8.38
CA VAL A 75 14.78 4.05 -9.51
C VAL A 75 16.29 3.89 -9.18
N PRO A 76 16.88 2.69 -9.25
CA PRO A 76 18.29 2.52 -8.95
C PRO A 76 19.17 3.06 -10.09
N PHE A 77 20.40 3.42 -9.76
CA PHE A 77 21.45 3.70 -10.74
C PHE A 77 22.31 2.45 -10.97
N PRO A 78 23.05 2.35 -12.10
CA PRO A 78 23.96 1.23 -12.34
C PRO A 78 24.93 0.94 -11.19
N LYS A 79 25.44 1.99 -10.54
CA LYS A 79 26.33 1.89 -9.35
C LYS A 79 25.65 1.28 -8.11
N ASP A 80 24.33 1.27 -8.04
CA ASP A 80 23.59 0.73 -6.90
C ASP A 80 23.41 -0.78 -7.02
N VAL A 81 23.52 -1.37 -8.23
CA VAL A 81 23.31 -2.80 -8.46
C VAL A 81 24.24 -3.68 -7.60
N PRO A 82 25.57 -3.43 -7.53
CA PRO A 82 26.44 -4.20 -6.64
C PRO A 82 26.10 -3.98 -5.14
N ARG A 83 25.56 -2.81 -4.78
CA ARG A 83 25.14 -2.53 -3.41
C ARG A 83 23.87 -3.29 -3.05
N LEU A 84 22.90 -3.38 -3.97
CA LEU A 84 21.70 -4.20 -3.81
C LEU A 84 22.08 -5.68 -3.64
N GLN A 85 22.98 -6.18 -4.48
CA GLN A 85 23.48 -7.56 -4.37
C GLN A 85 24.07 -7.85 -2.98
N ARG A 86 24.91 -6.95 -2.44
CA ARG A 86 25.48 -7.07 -1.07
C ARG A 86 24.43 -7.03 0.04
N LEU A 87 23.27 -6.43 -0.19
CA LEU A 87 22.13 -6.44 0.73
C LEU A 87 21.31 -7.74 0.63
N GLY A 88 21.78 -8.73 -0.12
CA GLY A 88 21.08 -10.00 -0.34
C GLY A 88 19.93 -9.91 -1.34
N VAL A 89 19.84 -8.81 -2.11
CA VAL A 89 18.84 -8.69 -3.18
C VAL A 89 19.18 -9.66 -4.29
N GLN A 90 18.26 -10.59 -4.55
CA GLN A 90 18.32 -11.52 -5.68
C GLN A 90 17.11 -11.40 -6.61
N GLY A 91 16.12 -10.56 -6.25
CA GLY A 91 15.00 -10.23 -7.11
C GLY A 91 14.77 -8.72 -7.20
N VAL A 92 14.45 -8.21 -8.38
CA VAL A 92 14.07 -6.82 -8.61
C VAL A 92 12.77 -6.75 -9.40
N VAL A 93 11.79 -6.00 -8.87
CA VAL A 93 10.55 -5.69 -9.57
C VAL A 93 10.61 -4.23 -10.05
N THR A 94 10.63 -4.05 -11.37
CA THR A 94 10.74 -2.75 -12.05
C THR A 94 9.39 -2.32 -12.60
N LEU A 95 8.81 -1.26 -12.03
CA LEU A 95 7.50 -0.72 -12.44
C LEU A 95 7.60 0.40 -13.49
N ASN A 96 8.82 0.78 -13.83
CA ASN A 96 9.15 1.87 -14.75
C ASN A 96 8.76 1.52 -16.19
N GLU A 97 8.27 2.52 -16.94
CA GLU A 97 8.24 2.39 -18.39
C GLU A 97 9.68 2.38 -18.96
N PRO A 98 9.89 1.87 -20.19
CA PRO A 98 11.24 1.72 -20.75
C PRO A 98 12.06 3.02 -20.75
N TYR A 99 11.43 4.16 -20.99
CA TYR A 99 12.10 5.48 -20.99
C TYR A 99 12.44 6.01 -19.58
N GLU A 100 11.91 5.39 -18.52
CA GLU A 100 12.21 5.72 -17.13
C GLU A 100 13.27 4.79 -16.51
N THR A 101 13.74 3.79 -17.27
CA THR A 101 14.62 2.73 -16.77
C THR A 101 16.08 3.14 -16.91
N LEU A 102 16.82 3.15 -15.79
CA LEU A 102 18.25 3.53 -15.75
C LEU A 102 19.19 2.33 -15.68
N VAL A 103 18.66 1.15 -15.34
CA VAL A 103 19.42 -0.10 -15.18
C VAL A 103 18.79 -1.13 -16.11
N PRO A 104 19.51 -1.61 -17.13
CA PRO A 104 19.00 -2.66 -18.01
C PRO A 104 18.94 -4.00 -17.27
N SER A 105 17.99 -4.86 -17.65
CA SER A 105 17.83 -6.19 -17.04
C SER A 105 19.10 -7.06 -17.14
N SER A 106 19.92 -6.86 -18.18
CA SER A 106 21.20 -7.55 -18.33
C SER A 106 22.19 -7.25 -17.20
N LEU A 107 22.19 -6.02 -16.67
CA LEU A 107 23.08 -5.66 -15.55
C LEU A 107 22.63 -6.32 -14.24
N TYR A 108 21.33 -6.56 -14.04
CA TYR A 108 20.87 -7.36 -12.91
C TYR A 108 21.31 -8.82 -13.06
N GLN A 109 21.14 -9.39 -14.26
CA GLN A 109 21.50 -10.78 -14.55
C GLN A 109 22.99 -11.05 -14.33
N THR A 110 23.89 -10.13 -14.71
CA THR A 110 25.34 -10.28 -14.47
C THR A 110 25.70 -10.31 -12.98
N HIS A 111 24.83 -9.80 -12.11
CA HIS A 111 24.96 -9.86 -10.66
C HIS A 111 24.10 -10.96 -10.01
N GLY A 112 23.55 -11.90 -10.80
CA GLY A 112 22.70 -12.98 -10.30
C GLY A 112 21.39 -12.48 -9.68
N ILE A 113 20.87 -11.36 -10.18
CA ILE A 113 19.60 -10.77 -9.75
C ILE A 113 18.55 -10.99 -10.83
N ASP A 114 17.48 -11.67 -10.47
CA ASP A 114 16.33 -11.87 -11.35
C ASP A 114 15.52 -10.57 -11.45
N ASN A 115 15.17 -10.15 -12.66
CA ASN A 115 14.42 -8.92 -12.88
C ASN A 115 13.05 -9.18 -13.50
N LEU A 116 11.99 -8.80 -12.78
CA LEU A 116 10.62 -8.80 -13.24
C LEU A 116 10.21 -7.38 -13.64
N VAL A 117 9.96 -7.17 -14.94
CA VAL A 117 9.56 -5.86 -15.47
C VAL A 117 8.05 -5.82 -15.67
N ILE A 118 7.40 -4.83 -15.04
CA ILE A 118 5.95 -4.58 -15.10
C ILE A 118 5.75 -3.10 -15.44
N PRO A 119 5.86 -2.71 -16.72
CA PRO A 119 5.77 -1.31 -17.12
C PRO A 119 4.42 -0.72 -16.74
N THR A 120 4.42 0.28 -15.86
CA THR A 120 3.21 0.97 -15.40
C THR A 120 3.42 2.46 -15.53
N ARG A 121 2.54 3.17 -16.22
CA ARG A 121 2.62 4.65 -16.35
C ARG A 121 2.59 5.33 -15.00
N ASP A 122 3.41 6.38 -14.82
CA ASP A 122 3.51 7.06 -13.53
C ASP A 122 2.28 7.91 -13.19
N TYR A 123 2.19 8.31 -11.92
CA TYR A 123 1.17 9.19 -11.32
C TYR A 123 -0.23 8.61 -11.26
N LEU A 124 -0.92 8.48 -12.40
CA LEU A 124 -2.38 8.23 -12.43
C LEU A 124 -2.77 6.78 -12.65
N PHE A 125 -1.81 5.89 -12.88
CA PHE A 125 -2.08 4.51 -13.27
C PHE A 125 -1.60 3.51 -12.21
N ALA A 126 -2.31 2.38 -12.17
CA ALA A 126 -1.98 1.23 -11.35
C ALA A 126 -1.56 0.06 -12.26
N PRO A 127 -0.76 -0.89 -11.76
CA PRO A 127 -0.46 -2.12 -12.47
C PRO A 127 -1.74 -2.95 -12.70
N SER A 128 -1.76 -3.79 -13.74
CA SER A 128 -2.93 -4.65 -14.01
C SER A 128 -3.09 -5.70 -12.90
N PRO A 129 -4.32 -6.22 -12.64
CA PRO A 129 -4.52 -7.26 -11.62
C PRO A 129 -3.63 -8.50 -11.82
N GLY A 130 -3.44 -8.94 -13.07
CA GLY A 130 -2.56 -10.06 -13.39
C GLY A 130 -1.09 -9.76 -13.07
N ASP A 131 -0.62 -8.54 -13.37
CA ASP A 131 0.73 -8.13 -13.03
C ASP A 131 0.96 -7.96 -11.53
N ILE A 132 -0.05 -7.46 -10.81
CA ILE A 132 -0.03 -7.41 -9.34
C ILE A 132 0.18 -8.83 -8.80
N GLY A 133 -0.63 -9.80 -9.24
CA GLY A 133 -0.48 -11.20 -8.84
C GLY A 133 0.91 -11.75 -9.13
N ARG A 134 1.43 -11.55 -10.34
CA ARG A 134 2.78 -11.97 -10.75
C ARG A 134 3.87 -11.38 -9.86
N ALA A 135 3.80 -10.08 -9.55
CA ALA A 135 4.77 -9.39 -8.70
C ALA A 135 4.72 -9.88 -7.26
N VAL A 136 3.52 -10.01 -6.71
CA VAL A 136 3.29 -10.46 -5.34
C VAL A 136 3.81 -11.89 -5.15
N ASP A 137 3.55 -12.78 -6.11
CA ASP A 137 4.06 -14.15 -6.08
C ASP A 137 5.58 -14.20 -6.26
N PHE A 138 6.16 -13.33 -7.10
CA PHE A 138 7.60 -13.20 -7.26
C PHE A 138 8.28 -12.79 -5.94
N ILE A 139 7.75 -11.77 -5.25
CA ILE A 139 8.26 -11.34 -3.94
C ILE A 139 8.17 -12.50 -2.94
N HIS A 140 7.04 -13.20 -2.89
CA HIS A 140 6.85 -14.30 -1.95
C HIS A 140 7.80 -15.47 -2.19
N ARG A 141 8.00 -15.90 -3.45
CA ARG A 141 8.96 -16.97 -3.78
C ARG A 141 10.37 -16.65 -3.31
N ASN A 142 10.81 -15.40 -3.50
CA ASN A 142 12.13 -14.95 -3.03
C ASN A 142 12.20 -14.94 -1.51
N ALA A 143 11.22 -14.34 -0.83
CA ALA A 143 11.19 -14.26 0.63
C ALA A 143 11.19 -15.66 1.28
N SER A 144 10.42 -16.61 0.73
CA SER A 144 10.37 -18.01 1.19
C SER A 144 11.70 -18.75 1.01
N SER A 145 12.59 -18.23 0.16
CA SER A 145 13.94 -18.77 -0.06
C SER A 145 15.02 -17.97 0.70
N GLY A 146 14.63 -17.06 1.60
CA GLY A 146 15.55 -16.17 2.31
C GLY A 146 16.22 -15.12 1.41
N ARG A 147 15.63 -14.81 0.26
CA ARG A 147 16.17 -13.88 -0.75
C ARG A 147 15.42 -12.56 -0.70
N THR A 148 16.14 -11.45 -0.70
CA THR A 148 15.54 -10.12 -0.67
C THR A 148 15.04 -9.71 -2.05
N THR A 149 13.84 -9.13 -2.11
CA THR A 149 13.29 -8.50 -3.32
C THR A 149 13.28 -6.99 -3.19
N TYR A 150 13.79 -6.30 -4.22
CA TYR A 150 13.71 -4.86 -4.33
C TYR A 150 12.59 -4.44 -5.29
N VAL A 151 11.60 -3.71 -4.79
CA VAL A 151 10.48 -3.21 -5.59
C VAL A 151 10.64 -1.71 -5.78
N HIS A 152 10.71 -1.26 -7.03
CA HIS A 152 10.93 0.15 -7.34
C HIS A 152 10.07 0.67 -8.48
N CYS A 153 9.87 1.99 -8.46
CA CYS A 153 9.39 2.77 -9.61
C CYS A 153 10.34 3.95 -9.79
N LYS A 154 9.84 5.14 -10.15
CA LYS A 154 10.67 6.36 -10.21
C LYS A 154 11.09 6.88 -8.83
N ALA A 155 10.13 7.23 -7.97
CA ALA A 155 10.39 7.82 -6.64
C ALA A 155 10.13 6.84 -5.47
N GLY A 156 9.56 5.67 -5.76
CA GLY A 156 9.13 4.71 -4.75
C GLY A 156 8.00 5.24 -3.86
N ARG A 157 6.96 5.84 -4.46
CA ARG A 157 5.85 6.49 -3.72
C ARG A 157 4.49 5.88 -4.02
N GLY A 158 4.16 5.68 -5.31
CA GLY A 158 2.87 5.17 -5.78
C GLY A 158 2.97 3.74 -6.30
N ARG A 159 3.25 3.57 -7.60
CA ARG A 159 3.29 2.28 -8.34
C ARG A 159 3.94 1.11 -7.59
N SER A 160 5.18 1.28 -7.12
CA SER A 160 5.90 0.23 -6.40
C SER A 160 5.28 -0.05 -5.02
N THR A 161 4.77 0.99 -4.35
CA THR A 161 4.06 0.84 -3.09
C THR A 161 2.78 0.04 -3.28
N THR A 162 2.03 0.24 -4.37
CA THR A 162 0.84 -0.57 -4.69
C THR A 162 1.15 -2.07 -4.65
N ILE A 163 2.25 -2.51 -5.27
CA ILE A 163 2.68 -3.92 -5.24
C ILE A 163 3.01 -4.37 -3.81
N VAL A 164 3.76 -3.56 -3.06
CA VAL A 164 4.13 -3.87 -1.67
C VAL A 164 2.89 -4.00 -0.79
N LEU A 165 1.90 -3.12 -0.93
CA LEU A 165 0.64 -3.21 -0.19
C LEU A 165 -0.10 -4.50 -0.52
N CYS A 166 -0.24 -4.86 -1.79
CA CYS A 166 -0.87 -6.11 -2.20
C CYS A 166 -0.12 -7.35 -1.65
N TYR A 167 1.21 -7.29 -1.58
CA TYR A 167 2.01 -8.35 -0.96
C TYR A 167 1.72 -8.49 0.54
N LEU A 168 1.72 -7.39 1.29
CA LEU A 168 1.40 -7.40 2.72
C LEU A 168 -0.03 -7.86 2.99
N VAL A 169 -0.98 -7.43 2.16
CA VAL A 169 -2.37 -7.91 2.21
C VAL A 169 -2.40 -9.42 2.00
N LYS A 170 -1.75 -9.97 0.96
CA LYS A 170 -1.82 -11.42 0.64
C LYS A 170 -1.04 -12.31 1.62
N TYR A 171 0.16 -11.92 2.02
CA TYR A 171 1.09 -12.81 2.73
C TYR A 171 1.33 -12.44 4.19
N LYS A 172 0.90 -11.25 4.61
CA LYS A 172 0.97 -10.82 6.02
C LYS A 172 -0.41 -10.61 6.64
N ASN A 173 -1.48 -10.94 5.90
CA ASN A 173 -2.88 -10.87 6.36
C ASN A 173 -3.28 -9.50 6.92
N MET A 174 -2.71 -8.43 6.37
CA MET A 174 -3.08 -7.07 6.73
C MET A 174 -4.30 -6.63 5.93
N THR A 175 -5.13 -5.75 6.50
CA THR A 175 -6.09 -5.01 5.69
C THR A 175 -5.36 -3.99 4.81
N PRO A 176 -5.96 -3.51 3.70
CA PRO A 176 -5.34 -2.46 2.89
C PRO A 176 -4.94 -1.21 3.69
N ALA A 177 -5.77 -0.82 4.67
CA ALA A 177 -5.51 0.33 5.53
C ALA A 177 -4.30 0.09 6.45
N ASP A 178 -4.26 -1.06 7.13
CA ASP A 178 -3.15 -1.43 8.01
C ASP A 178 -1.84 -1.55 7.23
N ALA A 179 -1.89 -2.13 6.03
CA ALA A 179 -0.72 -2.23 5.15
C ALA A 179 -0.21 -0.84 4.77
N LEU A 180 -1.09 0.11 4.46
CA LEU A 180 -0.69 1.47 4.11
C LEU A 180 -0.05 2.20 5.30
N GLU A 181 -0.66 2.10 6.48
CA GLU A 181 -0.12 2.69 7.71
C GLU A 181 1.24 2.06 8.06
N TYR A 182 1.33 0.73 7.98
CA TYR A 182 2.56 -0.01 8.19
C TYR A 182 3.68 0.48 7.28
N VAL A 183 3.42 0.60 5.97
CA VAL A 183 4.42 1.09 5.02
C VAL A 183 4.77 2.56 5.28
N ARG A 184 3.79 3.41 5.62
CA ARG A 184 4.04 4.83 5.94
C ARG A 184 4.93 5.02 7.15
N SER A 185 4.83 4.18 8.18
CA SER A 185 5.72 4.30 9.33
C SER A 185 7.18 3.94 9.02
N ARG A 186 7.44 3.14 7.98
CA ARG A 186 8.80 2.86 7.48
C ARG A 186 9.25 3.85 6.40
N ARG A 187 8.32 4.34 5.57
CA ARG A 187 8.55 5.25 4.45
C ARG A 187 7.46 6.33 4.41
N PRO A 188 7.60 7.43 5.19
CA PRO A 188 6.55 8.45 5.37
C PRO A 188 6.08 9.15 4.09
N ARG A 189 6.90 9.15 3.05
CA ARG A 189 6.64 9.86 1.77
C ARG A 189 5.75 9.11 0.78
N VAL A 190 5.26 7.93 1.14
CA VAL A 190 4.35 7.14 0.30
C VAL A 190 3.05 7.91 0.05
N LEU A 191 2.65 7.96 -1.21
CA LEU A 191 1.44 8.61 -1.67
C LEU A 191 0.91 7.86 -2.88
N LEU A 192 -0.27 7.27 -2.73
CA LEU A 192 -0.97 6.55 -3.79
C LEU A 192 -1.96 7.49 -4.49
N ALA A 193 -2.07 7.34 -5.80
CA ALA A 193 -3.19 7.92 -6.54
C ALA A 193 -4.49 7.12 -6.30
N PRO A 194 -5.67 7.71 -6.55
CA PRO A 194 -6.94 7.01 -6.37
C PRO A 194 -7.04 5.67 -7.10
N SER A 195 -6.53 5.60 -8.34
CA SER A 195 -6.48 4.36 -9.13
C SER A 195 -5.59 3.28 -8.49
N GLN A 196 -4.48 3.69 -7.89
CA GLN A 196 -3.55 2.79 -7.20
C GLN A 196 -4.15 2.27 -5.91
N TRP A 197 -4.88 3.12 -5.17
CA TRP A 197 -5.59 2.69 -3.96
C TRP A 197 -6.71 1.69 -4.29
N ARG A 198 -7.55 2.01 -5.29
CA ARG A 198 -8.60 1.09 -5.77
C ARG A 198 -8.03 -0.26 -6.18
N ALA A 199 -6.88 -0.30 -6.86
CA ALA A 199 -6.23 -1.55 -7.23
C ALA A 199 -5.86 -2.43 -6.02
N VAL A 200 -5.48 -1.83 -4.87
CA VAL A 200 -5.21 -2.58 -3.63
C VAL A 200 -6.52 -3.10 -3.02
N GLU A 201 -7.56 -2.28 -3.00
CA GLU A 201 -8.88 -2.67 -2.49
C GLU A 201 -9.48 -3.82 -3.30
N ASP A 202 -9.45 -3.73 -4.63
CA ASP A 202 -9.98 -4.74 -5.54
C ASP A 202 -9.18 -6.04 -5.45
N PHE A 203 -7.86 -5.96 -5.31
CA PHE A 203 -7.01 -7.12 -5.05
C PHE A 203 -7.40 -7.82 -3.74
N ASN A 204 -7.69 -7.07 -2.67
CA ASN A 204 -8.15 -7.63 -1.40
C ASN A 204 -9.52 -8.30 -1.53
N LYS A 205 -10.48 -7.68 -2.24
CA LYS A 205 -11.80 -8.28 -2.48
C LYS A 205 -11.70 -9.62 -3.20
N GLN A 206 -10.93 -9.68 -4.29
CA GLN A 206 -10.70 -10.91 -5.06
C GLN A 206 -10.06 -12.01 -4.21
N ARG A 207 -9.13 -11.64 -3.31
CA ARG A 207 -8.54 -12.58 -2.34
C ARG A 207 -9.61 -13.15 -1.40
N MET A 208 -10.48 -12.31 -0.85
CA MET A 208 -11.53 -12.73 0.09
C MET A 208 -12.58 -13.62 -0.59
N GLU A 209 -12.98 -13.28 -1.82
CA GLU A 209 -13.87 -14.12 -2.64
C GLU A 209 -13.23 -15.48 -2.95
N GLY A 210 -11.95 -15.50 -3.31
CA GLY A 210 -11.20 -16.74 -3.55
C GLY A 210 -11.01 -17.60 -2.31
N LEU A 211 -10.96 -17.00 -1.11
CA LEU A 211 -10.94 -17.73 0.15
C LEU A 211 -12.32 -18.31 0.47
N SER A 212 -13.39 -17.53 0.28
CA SER A 212 -14.78 -17.97 0.45
C SER A 212 -15.11 -19.15 -0.48
N ALA A 213 -14.79 -19.04 -1.76
CA ALA A 213 -14.98 -20.11 -2.73
C ALA A 213 -14.19 -21.39 -2.40
N LYS A 214 -13.05 -21.27 -1.71
CA LYS A 214 -12.22 -22.39 -1.22
C LYS A 214 -12.67 -22.99 0.11
N SER A 215 -13.54 -22.31 0.86
CA SER A 215 -14.22 -22.87 2.03
C SER A 215 -15.50 -23.66 1.68
N TYR A 216 -16.11 -23.43 0.51
CA TYR A 216 -17.26 -24.19 0.00
C TYR A 216 -17.01 -25.29 -1.09
N PRO A 217 -15.80 -25.75 -1.48
CA PRO A 217 -15.64 -26.76 -2.54
C PRO A 217 -15.89 -28.21 -2.12
N LEU A 218 -16.20 -28.50 -0.85
CA LEU A 218 -16.44 -29.89 -0.41
C LEU A 218 -17.90 -30.37 -0.53
N LEU A 219 -18.81 -29.56 -1.10
CA LEU A 219 -20.23 -29.93 -1.21
C LEU A 219 -20.78 -30.03 -2.63
N LEU A 220 -19.95 -29.81 -3.66
CA LEU A 220 -20.40 -29.87 -5.06
C LEU A 220 -19.43 -30.70 -5.91
N SER A 221 -19.29 -31.98 -5.55
CA SER A 221 -18.82 -32.99 -6.48
C SER A 221 -19.52 -34.32 -6.17
N GLY A 222 -20.71 -34.49 -6.77
CA GLY A 222 -21.38 -35.78 -6.88
C GLY A 222 -22.78 -35.82 -6.28
N GLY A 223 -23.79 -35.79 -7.16
CA GLY A 223 -25.09 -36.46 -6.97
C GLY A 223 -26.05 -35.91 -5.91
N ASP A 224 -27.26 -35.54 -6.37
CA ASP A 224 -28.47 -35.27 -5.59
C ASP A 224 -28.47 -34.09 -4.60
N ALA A 225 -28.92 -32.94 -5.10
CA ALA A 225 -29.57 -31.96 -4.25
C ALA A 225 -30.90 -32.55 -3.75
N VAL A 226 -30.90 -33.08 -2.53
CA VAL A 226 -32.15 -33.46 -1.84
C VAL A 226 -32.80 -32.18 -1.33
N VAL A 227 -33.87 -31.76 -1.99
CA VAL A 227 -34.75 -30.70 -1.52
C VAL A 227 -35.56 -31.26 -0.36
N ILE A 228 -35.20 -30.91 0.87
CA ILE A 228 -36.01 -31.23 2.05
C ILE A 228 -37.22 -30.30 2.04
N THR A 229 -38.39 -30.86 1.76
CA THR A 229 -39.68 -30.18 1.85
C THR A 229 -40.27 -30.33 3.24
N GLU A 230 -41.20 -29.48 3.64
CA GLU A 230 -41.83 -29.60 4.98
C GLU A 230 -42.53 -30.96 5.22
N ALA A 231 -42.86 -31.69 4.15
CA ALA A 231 -43.40 -33.05 4.25
C ALA A 231 -42.37 -34.09 4.74
N ASP A 232 -41.07 -33.82 4.58
CA ASP A 232 -39.99 -34.72 5.01
C ASP A 232 -39.68 -34.63 6.52
N LEU A 233 -40.29 -33.66 7.20
CA LEU A 233 -40.20 -33.47 8.66
C LEU A 233 -41.35 -34.14 9.43
N GLU A 234 -42.35 -34.71 8.76
CA GLU A 234 -43.46 -35.45 9.38
C GLU A 234 -42.98 -36.84 9.82
N GLY A 235 -42.40 -36.93 11.02
CA GLY A 235 -42.02 -38.23 11.59
C GLY A 235 -41.22 -38.18 12.88
N TYR A 236 -40.66 -37.03 13.26
CA TYR A 236 -40.06 -36.88 14.59
C TYR A 236 -41.16 -36.63 15.62
N GLY A 237 -41.64 -37.72 16.20
CA GLY A 237 -42.69 -37.74 17.20
C GLY A 237 -42.41 -36.81 18.38
N THR A 238 -43.42 -36.03 18.73
CA THR A 238 -43.54 -35.26 19.96
C THR A 238 -43.57 -36.19 21.17
N GLY A 239 -42.55 -36.12 22.02
CA GLY A 239 -42.59 -36.54 23.41
C GLY A 239 -42.44 -35.32 24.31
N GLU A 240 -43.53 -34.92 24.95
CA GLU A 240 -43.70 -33.69 25.75
C GLU A 240 -42.68 -33.54 26.88
N PHE A 241 -42.25 -32.30 27.17
CA PHE A 241 -42.33 -31.79 28.54
C PHE A 241 -42.44 -30.25 28.57
N ALA A 242 -43.62 -29.82 29.03
CA ALA A 242 -43.92 -28.61 29.80
C ALA A 242 -43.79 -27.22 29.15
N SER A 243 -44.96 -26.74 28.74
CA SER A 243 -45.35 -25.34 28.55
C SER A 243 -44.97 -24.46 29.76
N ARG A 244 -44.26 -23.36 29.49
CA ARG A 244 -44.49 -22.08 30.16
C ARG A 244 -44.49 -20.97 29.11
N GLU A 245 -45.68 -20.40 28.92
CA GLU A 245 -45.90 -19.18 28.15
C GLU A 245 -44.97 -18.06 28.62
N LEU A 246 -44.34 -17.36 27.68
CA LEU A 246 -43.92 -15.98 27.85
C LEU A 246 -43.99 -15.22 26.51
N LYS A 247 -44.73 -14.12 26.57
CA LYS A 247 -45.08 -13.14 25.53
C LYS A 247 -43.85 -12.53 24.83
N PRO A 248 -44.03 -11.94 23.63
CA PRO A 248 -42.93 -11.35 22.87
C PRO A 248 -42.44 -10.07 23.57
N ALA A 249 -41.24 -10.12 24.14
CA ALA A 249 -40.53 -8.94 24.63
C ALA A 249 -39.55 -8.47 23.55
N SER A 250 -39.82 -7.27 23.05
CA SER A 250 -38.91 -6.47 22.25
C SER A 250 -37.60 -6.22 23.03
N TYR A 251 -36.52 -6.89 22.62
CA TYR A 251 -35.20 -6.54 23.13
C TYR A 251 -34.71 -5.30 22.39
N ARG A 252 -34.86 -4.15 23.04
CA ARG A 252 -34.08 -2.97 22.73
C ARG A 252 -32.61 -3.30 22.98
N ILE A 253 -31.81 -3.40 21.92
CA ILE A 253 -30.35 -3.39 22.05
C ILE A 253 -29.97 -2.02 22.63
N ALA A 254 -29.48 -2.03 23.87
CA ALA A 254 -28.97 -0.84 24.52
C ALA A 254 -27.75 -0.32 23.75
N ARG A 255 -27.84 0.93 23.26
CA ARG A 255 -26.70 1.70 22.78
C ARG A 255 -25.67 1.81 23.91
N ALA A 256 -24.52 1.18 23.75
CA ALA A 256 -23.32 1.55 24.49
C ALA A 256 -22.89 2.96 24.03
N LYS A 257 -22.84 3.91 24.96
CA LYS A 257 -22.26 5.24 24.76
C LYS A 257 -20.76 5.23 25.08
N PRO A 258 -19.95 6.10 24.45
CA PRO A 258 -18.51 6.09 24.57
C PRO A 258 -18.05 6.60 25.94
N MET A 259 -17.11 5.88 26.56
CA MET A 259 -16.35 6.38 27.71
C MET A 259 -15.25 7.32 27.20
N ILE A 260 -15.47 8.62 27.42
CA ILE A 260 -14.41 9.63 27.39
C ILE A 260 -13.73 9.57 28.76
N ALA A 261 -12.51 9.02 28.83
CA ALA A 261 -11.63 9.22 29.98
C ALA A 261 -10.91 10.57 29.81
N ARG A 262 -11.35 11.58 30.57
CA ARG A 262 -10.65 12.85 30.75
C ARG A 262 -9.51 12.63 31.75
N LEU A 263 -8.27 12.82 31.33
CA LEU A 263 -7.14 13.00 32.23
C LEU A 263 -6.76 14.49 32.22
N SER A 264 -7.20 15.21 33.25
CA SER A 264 -6.66 16.53 33.56
C SER A 264 -6.64 16.77 35.07
N CYS A 265 -5.43 17.05 35.54
CA CYS A 265 -5.06 17.94 36.65
C CYS A 265 -5.35 17.51 38.10
N LEU A 266 -4.26 17.24 38.82
CA LEU A 266 -4.06 17.83 40.14
C LEU A 266 -2.71 18.56 40.16
N PHE A 267 -2.79 19.88 40.27
CA PHE A 267 -1.71 20.79 40.64
C PHE A 267 -1.49 20.72 42.15
N SER A 268 -0.23 20.86 42.60
CA SER A 268 0.26 21.85 43.59
C SER A 268 1.60 21.35 44.15
N ALA A 269 2.72 21.95 43.76
CA ALA A 269 3.30 23.18 44.33
C ALA A 269 4.33 22.88 45.41
N LEU A 270 5.61 23.15 45.11
CA LEU A 270 6.61 23.50 46.11
C LEU A 270 7.58 24.53 45.50
N LYS A 271 7.59 25.69 46.15
CA LYS A 271 8.44 26.86 45.92
C LYS A 271 9.88 26.58 46.36
N ALA A 272 10.85 27.09 45.62
CA ALA A 272 12.16 27.53 46.10
C ALA A 272 12.65 28.64 45.14
N THR A 273 12.38 29.92 45.44
CA THR A 273 13.33 30.91 45.99
C THR A 273 14.61 31.11 45.16
N SER A 274 14.58 32.19 44.35
CA SER A 274 15.60 33.25 44.18
C SER A 274 17.10 32.92 44.21
N GLY A 275 17.81 33.36 43.16
CA GLY A 275 19.19 33.82 43.29
C GLY A 275 20.09 33.63 42.06
N CYS A 276 20.17 34.65 41.20
CA CYS A 276 21.36 34.86 40.35
C CYS A 276 22.52 35.29 41.26
N PRO A 277 23.78 34.87 41.00
CA PRO A 277 24.68 35.81 40.32
C PRO A 277 25.77 35.17 39.42
N THR A 278 26.09 35.93 38.36
CA THR A 278 27.39 36.21 37.72
C THR A 278 28.54 35.18 37.65
N VAL A 279 29.02 35.04 36.40
CA VAL A 279 30.30 34.58 35.84
C VAL A 279 31.54 35.08 36.63
N PRO A 280 32.65 34.31 36.72
CA PRO A 280 33.77 34.55 35.81
C PRO A 280 34.45 33.30 35.23
N SER A 281 34.88 33.49 33.97
CA SER A 281 35.95 32.84 33.21
C SER A 281 37.00 31.99 33.96
N ARG A 282 37.41 30.87 33.37
CA ARG A 282 38.83 30.57 33.03
C ARG A 282 38.95 29.28 32.18
N LEU A 283 39.57 29.42 31.02
CA LEU A 283 40.19 28.35 30.23
C LEU A 283 41.33 27.71 31.03
N PRO A 284 41.72 26.46 30.68
CA PRO A 284 43.03 26.38 30.05
C PRO A 284 43.06 25.49 28.80
N GLU A 285 43.71 26.08 27.81
CA GLU A 285 44.42 25.51 26.67
C GLU A 285 45.29 24.30 27.05
N ILE A 286 45.16 23.18 26.33
CA ILE A 286 46.24 22.19 26.18
C ILE A 286 46.30 21.78 24.70
N ARG A 287 47.47 22.00 24.11
CA ARG A 287 47.83 21.76 22.72
C ARG A 287 48.75 20.54 22.62
N ALA A 288 48.49 19.72 21.60
CA ALA A 288 49.37 18.86 20.80
C ALA A 288 50.32 17.84 21.46
N CYS A 289 50.17 16.58 21.04
CA CYS A 289 51.11 15.94 20.09
C CYS A 289 50.28 15.32 18.96
#